data_AF-A0A550H179-F1
#
_entry.id   AF-A0A550H179-F1
#
_cell.length_a   1.000
_cell.length_b   1.000
_cell.length_c   1.000
_cell.angle_alpha   90.00
_cell.angle_beta   90.00
_cell.angle_gamma   90.00
#
_symmetry.space_group_name_H-M   'P 1'
#
loop_
_entity.id
_entity.type
_entity.pdbx_description
1 polymer ?
#
loop_
_entity_poly.entity_id
_entity_poly.type
_entity_poly.pdbx_seq_one_letter_code
_entity_poly.pdbx_strand_id
1 'polypeptide(L)'
;MKLGSAVKATLRSKRFWVWELWGIILYGIPVAIRFATGSVEIPILNFPGFWIGHYIPGNMLEKILVNAFFPGGAGGVAAEVFVGKYKEKLVRGKTKYVSRLGGALLQTALWSAFQLWGYSLMFLGPWSIGGEWGNIFEHYLVFPFNFTLAAFSIFTPDVVTFLKAILVKAYWKFTGRRFKN
;
A
#
# COMPACT_ATOMS: atom_id res chain seq x y z
N MET A 1 1.86 -1.62 -28.68
CA MET A 1 3.21 -1.10 -28.38
C MET A 1 4.24 -2.20 -28.11
N LYS A 2 5.53 -1.97 -28.41
CA LYS A 2 6.65 -2.81 -27.91
C LYS A 2 6.74 -2.71 -26.37
N LEU A 3 7.12 -3.80 -25.69
CA LEU A 3 7.18 -3.92 -24.22
C LEU A 3 7.95 -2.75 -23.57
N GLY A 4 9.16 -2.45 -24.05
CA GLY A 4 9.99 -1.37 -23.50
C GLY A 4 9.35 0.01 -23.60
N SER A 5 8.60 0.28 -24.67
CA SER A 5 7.86 1.55 -24.81
C SER A 5 6.74 1.66 -23.78
N ALA A 6 6.05 0.56 -23.46
CA ALA A 6 4.99 0.54 -22.46
C ALA A 6 5.55 0.77 -21.04
N VAL A 7 6.69 0.16 -20.71
CA VAL A 7 7.42 0.42 -19.46
C VAL A 7 7.78 1.90 -19.35
N LYS A 8 8.43 2.46 -20.37
CA LYS A 8 8.81 3.89 -20.39
C LYS A 8 7.59 4.81 -20.25
N ALA A 9 6.49 4.49 -20.91
CA ALA A 9 5.25 5.26 -20.79
C ALA A 9 4.61 5.15 -19.39
N THR A 10 4.77 4.01 -18.72
CA THR A 10 4.32 3.79 -17.34
C THR A 10 5.14 4.63 -16.36
N LEU A 11 6.46 4.59 -16.49
CA LEU A 11 7.38 5.40 -15.67
C LEU A 11 7.23 6.91 -15.90
N ARG A 12 6.63 7.34 -17.00
CA ARG A 12 6.27 8.76 -17.24
C ARG A 12 4.88 9.13 -16.73
N SER A 13 4.11 8.16 -16.24
CA SER A 13 2.75 8.40 -15.76
C SER A 13 2.78 9.09 -14.40
N LYS A 14 2.18 10.28 -14.32
CA LYS A 14 1.95 10.97 -13.04
C LYS A 14 1.15 10.10 -12.07
N ARG A 15 0.16 9.35 -12.57
CA ARG A 15 -0.68 8.48 -11.73
C ARG A 15 0.15 7.36 -11.10
N PHE A 16 1.11 6.79 -11.82
CA PHE A 16 2.01 5.78 -11.29
C PHE A 16 2.81 6.35 -10.10
N TRP A 17 3.53 7.45 -10.32
CA TRP A 17 4.36 8.05 -9.28
C TRP A 17 3.59 8.58 -8.08
N VAL A 18 2.39 9.14 -8.28
CA VAL A 18 1.54 9.55 -7.16
C VAL A 18 1.24 8.33 -6.26
N TRP A 19 0.92 7.18 -6.82
CA TRP A 19 0.61 5.99 -6.01
C TRP A 19 1.85 5.39 -5.36
N GLU A 20 2.97 5.29 -6.06
CA GLU A 20 4.23 4.79 -5.47
C GLU A 20 4.72 5.70 -4.33
N LEU A 21 4.81 7.01 -4.58
CA LEU A 21 5.34 7.96 -3.59
C LEU A 21 4.43 8.09 -2.37
N TRP A 22 3.12 8.26 -2.56
CA TRP A 22 2.21 8.33 -1.42
C TRP A 22 2.13 7.01 -0.68
N GLY A 23 2.22 5.87 -1.39
CA GLY A 23 2.29 4.56 -0.78
C GLY A 23 3.50 4.41 0.14
N ILE A 24 4.69 4.77 -0.34
CA ILE A 24 5.93 4.75 0.44
C ILE A 24 5.87 5.71 1.62
N ILE A 25 5.33 6.93 1.44
CA ILE A 25 5.18 7.91 2.52
C ILE A 25 4.27 7.35 3.61
N LEU A 26 3.08 6.84 3.25
CA LEU A 26 2.14 6.26 4.21
C LEU A 26 2.72 5.05 4.94
N TYR A 27 3.49 4.21 4.24
CA TYR A 27 4.22 3.10 4.84
C TYR A 27 5.30 3.59 5.83
N GLY A 28 6.00 4.66 5.49
CA GLY A 28 7.08 5.21 6.30
C GLY A 28 6.62 5.93 7.58
N ILE A 29 5.38 6.44 7.63
CA ILE A 29 4.87 7.18 8.80
C ILE A 29 4.91 6.32 10.08
N PRO A 30 4.31 5.12 10.12
CA PRO A 30 4.40 4.29 11.33
C PRO A 30 5.84 3.92 11.70
N VAL A 31 6.69 3.62 10.72
CA VAL A 31 8.11 3.32 10.97
C VAL A 31 8.79 4.51 11.65
N ALA A 32 8.62 5.71 11.12
CA ALA A 32 9.20 6.93 11.70
C ALA A 32 8.69 7.19 13.12
N ILE A 33 7.40 6.96 13.38
CA ILE A 33 6.81 7.09 14.72
C ILE A 33 7.46 6.09 15.68
N ARG A 34 7.56 4.80 15.31
CA ARG A 34 8.20 3.78 16.15
C ARG A 34 9.66 4.12 16.46
N PHE A 35 10.37 4.70 15.50
CA PHE A 35 11.75 5.15 15.71
C PHE A 35 11.84 6.35 16.66
N ALA A 36 10.89 7.29 16.58
CA ALA A 36 10.85 8.46 17.45
C ALA A 36 10.39 8.13 18.87
N THR A 37 9.47 7.18 19.04
CA THR A 37 8.87 6.83 20.34
C THR A 37 9.52 5.64 21.02
N GLY A 38 10.28 4.82 20.28
CA GLY A 38 10.82 3.55 20.78
C GLY A 38 9.74 2.49 21.06
N SER A 39 8.49 2.72 20.65
CA SER A 39 7.38 1.78 20.88
C SER A 39 6.98 1.07 19.59
N VAL A 40 6.67 -0.23 19.68
CA VAL A 40 6.19 -1.07 18.57
C VAL A 40 4.74 -0.74 18.20
N GLU A 41 3.95 -0.36 19.21
CA GLU A 41 2.51 -0.17 19.10
C GLU A 41 2.17 1.31 19.05
N ILE A 42 1.33 1.68 18.07
CA ILE A 42 0.78 3.04 17.99
C ILE A 42 -0.67 2.94 18.49
N PRO A 43 -1.03 3.49 19.66
CA PRO A 43 -2.28 3.14 20.35
C PRO A 43 -3.56 3.22 19.52
N ILE A 44 -3.69 4.25 18.67
CA ILE A 44 -4.87 4.44 17.79
C ILE A 44 -4.87 3.43 16.63
N LEU A 45 -3.69 3.02 16.16
CA LEU A 45 -3.52 2.08 15.06
C LEU A 45 -3.42 0.61 15.51
N ASN A 46 -3.30 0.40 16.83
CA ASN A 46 -3.38 -0.89 17.49
C ASN A 46 -4.84 -1.36 17.68
N PHE A 47 -5.86 -0.56 17.39
CA PHE A 47 -7.27 -0.98 17.51
C PHE A 47 -7.59 -2.15 16.54
N PRO A 48 -8.21 -3.26 16.99
CA PRO A 48 -8.86 -3.51 18.30
C PRO A 48 -7.97 -4.06 19.44
N GLY A 49 -6.65 -4.18 19.24
CA GLY A 49 -5.67 -4.52 20.29
C GLY A 49 -5.47 -6.01 20.50
N PHE A 50 -6.04 -6.85 19.62
CA PHE A 50 -5.96 -8.29 19.77
C PHE A 50 -4.69 -8.85 19.13
N TRP A 51 -3.78 -9.35 19.98
CA TRP A 51 -2.70 -10.24 19.59
C TRP A 51 -3.18 -11.69 19.72
N ILE A 52 -3.67 -12.29 18.62
CA ILE A 52 -4.00 -13.72 18.61
C ILE A 52 -2.75 -14.49 18.14
N GLY A 53 -1.92 -14.87 19.11
CA GLY A 53 -0.87 -15.88 18.97
C GLY A 53 0.10 -15.71 17.78
N HIS A 54 0.71 -14.53 17.58
CA HIS A 54 1.60 -14.23 16.44
C HIS A 54 0.96 -14.31 15.04
N TYR A 55 -0.30 -14.74 14.91
CA TYR A 55 -0.99 -14.88 13.62
C TYR A 55 -1.77 -13.63 13.21
N ILE A 56 -2.28 -12.88 14.19
CA ILE A 56 -2.94 -11.59 13.97
C ILE A 56 -2.06 -10.47 14.56
N PRO A 57 -1.56 -9.54 13.73
CA PRO A 57 -0.71 -8.46 14.21
C PRO A 57 -1.54 -7.47 15.04
N GLY A 58 -1.02 -7.05 16.20
CA GLY A 58 -1.68 -6.07 17.07
C GLY A 58 -2.06 -4.78 16.33
N ASN A 59 -1.14 -4.26 15.51
CA ASN A 59 -1.39 -3.11 14.63
C ASN A 59 -2.21 -3.49 13.38
N MET A 60 -3.32 -4.19 13.55
CA MET A 60 -4.14 -4.71 12.44
C MET A 60 -4.68 -3.58 11.57
N LEU A 61 -5.20 -2.52 12.19
CA LEU A 61 -5.73 -1.36 11.47
C LEU A 61 -4.64 -0.65 10.69
N GLU A 62 -3.46 -0.43 11.30
CA GLU A 62 -2.29 0.07 10.59
C GLU A 62 -2.00 -0.79 9.37
N LYS A 63 -1.93 -2.11 9.56
CA LYS A 63 -1.50 -3.03 8.54
C LYS A 63 -2.46 -3.06 7.37
N ILE A 64 -3.77 -3.04 7.65
CA ILE A 64 -4.82 -2.90 6.63
C ILE A 64 -4.64 -1.58 5.87
N LEU A 65 -4.52 -0.46 6.58
CA LEU A 65 -4.39 0.86 5.96
C LEU A 65 -3.13 0.96 5.12
N VAL A 66 -1.98 0.59 5.67
CA VAL A 66 -0.69 0.65 4.99
C VAL A 66 -0.71 -0.27 3.76
N ASN A 67 -1.07 -1.55 3.90
CA ASN A 67 -1.10 -2.49 2.75
C ASN A 67 -2.12 -2.09 1.68
N ALA A 68 -3.24 -1.46 2.08
CA ALA A 68 -4.24 -0.94 1.14
C ALA A 68 -3.62 0.04 0.14
N PHE A 69 -2.61 0.82 0.55
CA PHE A 69 -1.88 1.73 -0.32
C PHE A 69 -0.58 1.12 -0.85
N PHE A 70 0.25 0.51 0.00
CA PHE A 70 1.55 -0.06 -0.35
C PHE A 70 1.87 -1.31 0.48
N PRO A 71 2.28 -2.43 -0.13
CA PRO A 71 2.58 -2.60 -1.56
C PRO A 71 1.35 -2.80 -2.46
N GLY A 72 0.19 -3.16 -1.90
CA GLY A 72 -0.96 -3.65 -2.69
C GLY A 72 -1.57 -2.62 -3.65
N GLY A 73 -2.00 -1.46 -3.13
CA GLY A 73 -2.65 -0.42 -3.95
C GLY A 73 -1.74 0.14 -5.04
N ALA A 74 -0.48 0.42 -4.70
CA ALA A 74 0.56 0.90 -5.60
C ALA A 74 0.81 -0.09 -6.74
N GLY A 75 1.05 -1.37 -6.42
CA GLY A 75 1.22 -2.43 -7.42
C GLY A 75 -0.01 -2.59 -8.31
N GLY A 76 -1.20 -2.49 -7.74
CA GLY A 76 -2.42 -2.53 -8.52
C GLY A 76 -2.49 -1.41 -9.55
N VAL A 77 -2.21 -0.16 -9.15
CA VAL A 77 -2.21 0.99 -10.06
C VAL A 77 -1.09 0.90 -11.08
N ALA A 78 0.11 0.45 -10.68
CA ALA A 78 1.24 0.26 -11.59
C ALA A 78 0.89 -0.68 -12.74
N ALA A 79 0.32 -1.86 -12.43
CA ALA A 79 -0.09 -2.82 -13.44
C ALA A 79 -1.28 -2.34 -14.29
N GLU A 80 -2.27 -1.66 -13.69
CA GLU A 80 -3.38 -1.06 -14.45
C GLU A 80 -2.86 -0.05 -15.49
N VAL A 81 -1.96 0.85 -15.07
CA VAL A 81 -1.35 1.85 -15.96
C VAL A 81 -0.53 1.15 -17.03
N PHE A 82 0.31 0.18 -16.66
CA PHE A 82 1.13 -0.56 -17.60
C PHE A 82 0.31 -1.29 -18.67
N VAL A 83 -0.71 -2.06 -18.26
CA VAL A 83 -1.59 -2.77 -19.19
C VAL A 83 -2.33 -1.80 -20.09
N GLY A 84 -2.77 -0.66 -19.55
CA GLY A 84 -3.43 0.38 -20.34
C GLY A 84 -2.52 1.00 -21.39
N LYS A 85 -1.24 1.23 -21.06
CA LYS A 85 -0.24 1.71 -22.03
C LYS A 85 0.14 0.63 -23.04
N TYR A 86 0.31 -0.61 -22.60
CA TYR A 86 0.67 -1.72 -23.47
C TYR A 86 -0.40 -2.01 -24.53
N LYS A 87 -1.67 -2.02 -24.12
CA LYS A 87 -2.83 -2.24 -25.00
C LYS A 87 -3.34 -0.98 -25.69
N GLU A 88 -2.73 0.17 -25.42
CA GLU A 88 -3.12 1.49 -25.96
C GLU A 88 -4.62 1.82 -25.74
N LYS A 89 -5.19 1.32 -24.64
CA LYS A 89 -6.63 1.43 -24.34
C LYS A 89 -6.84 1.65 -22.85
N LEU A 90 -7.91 2.35 -22.51
CA LEU A 90 -8.32 2.49 -21.12
C LEU A 90 -8.76 1.13 -20.57
N VAL A 91 -8.15 0.69 -19.47
CA VAL A 91 -8.48 -0.60 -18.85
C VAL A 91 -9.80 -0.47 -18.08
N ARG A 92 -10.77 -1.35 -18.35
CA ARG A 92 -12.11 -1.34 -17.74
C ARG A 92 -12.55 -2.75 -17.32
N GLY A 93 -13.58 -2.81 -16.47
CA GLY A 93 -14.24 -4.05 -16.07
C GLY A 93 -13.29 -5.10 -15.51
N LYS A 94 -13.45 -6.36 -15.95
CA LYS A 94 -12.64 -7.50 -15.48
C LYS A 94 -11.15 -7.30 -15.72
N THR A 95 -10.74 -6.79 -16.88
CA THR A 95 -9.32 -6.58 -17.21
C THR A 95 -8.66 -5.61 -16.24
N LYS A 96 -9.38 -4.59 -15.77
CA LYS A 96 -8.88 -3.63 -14.77
C LYS A 96 -8.54 -4.36 -13.47
N TYR A 97 -9.49 -5.09 -12.90
CA TYR A 97 -9.28 -5.76 -11.61
C TYR A 97 -8.28 -6.91 -11.70
N VAL A 98 -8.24 -7.66 -12.80
CA VAL A 98 -7.21 -8.69 -13.03
C VAL A 98 -5.82 -8.07 -13.14
N SER A 99 -5.68 -6.97 -13.88
CA SER A 99 -4.39 -6.26 -13.97
C SER A 99 -3.96 -5.74 -12.60
N ARG A 100 -4.88 -5.16 -11.83
CA ARG A 100 -4.59 -4.69 -10.47
C ARG A 100 -4.19 -5.82 -9.54
N LEU A 101 -4.90 -6.95 -9.59
CA LEU A 101 -4.59 -8.12 -8.76
C LEU A 101 -3.19 -8.65 -9.07
N GLY A 102 -2.86 -8.82 -10.35
CA GLY A 102 -1.53 -9.26 -10.76
C GLY A 102 -0.43 -8.30 -10.29
N GLY A 103 -0.66 -6.99 -10.43
CA GLY A 103 0.28 -5.97 -9.96
C GLY A 103 0.43 -5.93 -8.44
N ALA A 104 -0.68 -5.98 -7.71
CA ALA A 104 -0.69 -5.99 -6.25
C ALA A 104 0.07 -7.21 -5.71
N LEU A 105 -0.22 -8.41 -6.21
CA LEU A 105 0.46 -9.64 -5.79
C LEU A 105 1.95 -9.61 -6.13
N LEU A 106 2.32 -9.15 -7.33
CA LEU A 106 3.73 -9.06 -7.73
C LEU A 106 4.51 -8.07 -6.87
N GLN A 107 3.96 -6.88 -6.63
CA GLN A 107 4.62 -5.88 -5.79
C GLN A 107 4.72 -6.34 -4.34
N THR A 108 3.67 -6.98 -3.81
CA THR A 108 3.70 -7.59 -2.47
C THR A 108 4.70 -8.73 -2.38
N ALA A 109 4.88 -9.52 -3.43
CA ALA A 109 5.92 -10.56 -3.46
C ALA A 109 7.32 -9.96 -3.42
N LEU A 110 7.60 -8.95 -4.24
CA LEU A 110 8.88 -8.23 -4.21
C LEU A 110 9.14 -7.58 -2.86
N TRP A 111 8.11 -6.97 -2.28
CA TRP A 111 8.20 -6.38 -0.94
C TRP A 111 8.46 -7.43 0.14
N SER A 112 7.75 -8.56 0.11
CA SER A 112 7.93 -9.65 1.07
C SER A 112 9.31 -10.29 0.95
N ALA A 113 9.86 -10.41 -0.27
CA ALA A 113 11.22 -10.86 -0.48
C ALA A 113 12.24 -9.87 0.11
N PHE A 114 12.03 -8.56 -0.08
CA PHE A 114 12.85 -7.53 0.55
C PHE A 114 12.78 -7.59 2.08
N GLN A 115 11.58 -7.76 2.65
CA GLN A 115 11.37 -7.92 4.09
C GLN A 115 12.06 -9.18 4.63
N LEU A 116 11.94 -10.30 3.93
CA LEU A 116 12.59 -11.55 4.32
C LEU A 116 14.12 -11.41 4.32
N TRP A 117 14.66 -10.78 3.27
CA TRP A 117 16.09 -10.52 3.18
C TRP A 117 16.56 -9.60 4.30
N GLY A 118 15.89 -8.48 4.54
CA GLY A 118 16.19 -7.60 5.67
C GLY A 118 16.08 -8.30 7.03
N TYR A 119 15.06 -9.14 7.21
CA TYR A 119 14.88 -9.92 8.43
C TYR A 119 16.08 -10.84 8.70
N SER A 120 16.60 -11.49 7.66
CA SER A 120 17.76 -12.39 7.75
C SER A 120 19.05 -11.69 8.22
N LEU A 121 19.14 -10.37 8.04
CA LEU A 121 20.29 -9.56 8.49
C LEU A 121 20.21 -9.17 9.97
N MET A 122 19.12 -9.54 10.66
CA MET A 122 18.91 -9.29 12.09
C MET A 122 19.08 -7.82 12.51
N PHE A 123 18.62 -6.89 11.68
CA PHE A 123 18.60 -5.48 12.03
C PHE A 123 17.58 -5.21 13.15
N LEU A 124 18.11 -4.89 14.33
CA LEU A 124 17.31 -4.63 15.52
C LEU A 124 16.69 -3.23 15.48
N GLY A 125 15.42 -3.16 15.89
CA GLY A 125 14.69 -1.90 15.99
C GLY A 125 14.97 -1.15 17.30
N PRO A 126 14.68 0.16 17.37
CA PRO A 126 14.86 0.97 18.57
C PRO A 126 14.04 0.49 19.78
N TRP A 127 12.97 -0.27 19.56
CA TRP A 127 12.18 -0.92 20.60
C TRP A 127 12.82 -2.17 21.20
N SER A 128 13.92 -2.68 20.62
CA SER A 128 14.61 -3.88 21.10
C SER A 128 15.50 -3.66 22.34
N ILE A 129 15.73 -2.40 22.71
CA ILE A 129 16.66 -2.01 23.78
C ILE A 129 16.12 -2.40 25.18
N GLY A 130 14.86 -2.83 25.30
CA GLY A 130 14.19 -3.21 26.55
C GLY A 130 14.08 -4.72 26.84
N GLY A 131 14.74 -5.59 26.08
CA GLY A 131 14.71 -7.06 26.29
C GLY A 131 13.72 -7.82 25.40
N GLU A 132 13.03 -7.14 24.50
CA GLU A 132 12.19 -7.76 23.47
C GLU A 132 12.98 -7.87 22.15
N TRP A 133 13.15 -9.09 21.62
CA TRP A 133 13.76 -9.31 20.32
C TRP A 133 12.85 -8.76 19.20
N GLY A 134 13.16 -7.59 18.67
CA GLY A 134 12.37 -6.93 17.64
C GLY A 134 13.19 -6.59 16.40
N ASN A 135 13.03 -7.37 15.33
CA ASN A 135 13.58 -7.03 14.01
C ASN A 135 12.78 -5.85 13.40
N ILE A 136 13.44 -4.93 12.70
CA ILE A 136 12.76 -3.84 11.98
C ILE A 136 11.96 -4.34 10.78
N PHE A 137 12.32 -5.51 10.26
CA PHE A 137 11.64 -6.18 9.16
C PHE A 137 10.58 -7.15 9.67
N GLU A 138 9.58 -7.40 8.85
CA GLU A 138 8.49 -8.30 9.17
C GLU A 138 8.92 -9.77 9.12
N HIS A 139 8.47 -10.57 10.10
CA HIS A 139 8.67 -12.02 10.10
C HIS A 139 7.86 -12.70 8.99
N TYR A 140 8.38 -13.77 8.39
CA TYR A 140 7.73 -14.45 7.25
C TYR A 140 6.31 -14.97 7.54
N LEU A 141 5.98 -15.24 8.80
CA LEU A 141 4.65 -15.69 9.22
C LEU A 141 3.54 -14.68 8.87
N VAL A 142 3.86 -13.40 8.69
CA VAL A 142 2.85 -12.39 8.32
C VAL A 142 2.63 -12.27 6.81
N PHE A 143 3.44 -12.92 5.98
CA PHE A 143 3.34 -12.79 4.52
C PHE A 143 2.01 -13.28 3.95
N PRO A 144 1.44 -14.43 4.36
CA PRO A 144 0.11 -14.86 3.88
C PRO A 144 -0.97 -13.80 4.12
N PHE A 145 -0.87 -13.09 5.25
CA PHE A 145 -1.77 -11.98 5.57
C PHE A 145 -1.53 -10.78 4.64
N ASN A 146 -0.28 -10.41 4.37
CA ASN A 146 0.05 -9.35 3.40
C ASN A 146 -0.48 -9.65 2.00
N PHE A 147 -0.37 -10.89 1.52
CA PHE A 147 -0.93 -11.30 0.23
C PHE A 147 -2.46 -11.23 0.21
N THR A 148 -3.10 -11.62 1.31
CA THR A 148 -4.55 -11.49 1.46
C THR A 148 -4.98 -10.02 1.39
N LEU A 149 -4.30 -9.13 2.13
CA LEU A 149 -4.56 -7.70 2.07
C LEU A 149 -4.29 -7.13 0.67
N ALA A 150 -3.22 -7.55 0.00
CA ALA A 150 -2.90 -7.12 -1.35
C ALA A 150 -4.03 -7.45 -2.35
N ALA A 151 -4.65 -8.63 -2.21
CA ALA A 151 -5.79 -9.02 -3.03
C ALA A 151 -7.00 -8.09 -2.83
N PHE A 152 -7.27 -7.65 -1.60
CA PHE A 152 -8.33 -6.67 -1.32
C PHE A 152 -7.95 -5.24 -1.72
N SER A 153 -6.65 -4.91 -1.72
CA SER A 153 -6.13 -3.57 -2.03
C SER A 153 -6.39 -3.12 -3.48
N ILE A 154 -6.79 -4.04 -4.36
CA ILE A 154 -7.15 -3.71 -5.75
C ILE A 154 -8.32 -2.74 -5.85
N PHE A 155 -9.14 -2.63 -4.79
CA PHE A 155 -10.28 -1.72 -4.70
C PHE A 155 -9.91 -0.35 -4.13
N THR A 156 -8.78 -0.22 -3.42
CA THR A 156 -8.34 1.04 -2.79
C THR A 156 -8.33 2.21 -3.78
N PRO A 157 -7.84 2.08 -5.02
CA PRO A 157 -7.83 3.21 -5.95
C PRO A 157 -9.23 3.72 -6.32
N ASP A 158 -10.23 2.84 -6.31
CA ASP A 158 -11.61 3.23 -6.62
C ASP A 158 -12.26 3.88 -5.41
N VAL A 159 -12.01 3.38 -4.20
CA VAL A 159 -12.43 4.02 -2.94
C VAL A 159 -11.83 5.42 -2.83
N VAL A 160 -10.53 5.59 -3.07
CA VAL A 160 -9.87 6.91 -3.06
C VAL A 160 -10.49 7.86 -4.09
N THR A 161 -10.79 7.36 -5.29
CA THR A 161 -11.43 8.18 -6.33
C THR A 161 -12.84 8.60 -5.92
N PHE A 162 -13.61 7.69 -5.33
CA PHE A 162 -14.95 7.95 -4.83
C PHE A 162 -14.94 8.98 -3.69
N LEU A 163 -14.07 8.80 -2.69
CA LEU A 163 -13.91 9.74 -1.58
C LEU A 163 -13.47 11.12 -2.08
N LYS A 164 -12.52 11.18 -3.02
CA LYS A 164 -12.13 12.44 -3.64
C LYS A 164 -13.31 13.14 -4.30
N ALA A 165 -14.16 12.42 -5.01
CA ALA A 165 -15.34 13.00 -5.65
C ALA A 165 -16.34 13.58 -4.62
N ILE A 166 -16.54 12.90 -3.49
CA ILE A 166 -17.37 13.40 -2.39
C ILE A 166 -16.77 14.66 -1.78
N LEU A 167 -15.48 14.63 -1.43
CA LEU A 167 -14.79 15.75 -0.79
C LEU A 167 -14.77 16.99 -1.69
N VAL A 168 -14.53 16.79 -2.98
CA VAL A 168 -14.64 17.86 -3.97
C VAL A 168 -16.06 18.41 -3.95
N LYS A 169 -17.10 17.60 -4.15
CA LYS A 169 -18.50 18.07 -4.11
C LYS A 169 -18.84 18.85 -2.82
N ALA A 170 -18.39 18.37 -1.67
CA ALA A 170 -18.57 19.04 -0.40
C ALA A 170 -17.88 20.42 -0.40
N TYR A 171 -16.62 20.49 -0.81
CA TYR A 171 -15.86 21.73 -0.92
C TYR A 171 -16.55 22.77 -1.83
N TRP A 172 -17.06 22.37 -3.00
CA TRP A 172 -17.79 23.28 -3.89
C TRP A 172 -19.10 23.77 -3.26
N LYS A 173 -19.82 22.89 -2.54
CA LYS A 173 -21.03 23.27 -1.79
C LYS A 173 -20.73 24.30 -0.70
N PHE A 174 -19.62 24.14 0.02
CA PHE A 174 -19.19 25.08 1.07
C PHE A 174 -18.66 26.40 0.53
N THR A 175 -17.98 26.39 -0.62
CA THR A 175 -17.37 27.61 -1.20
C THR A 175 -18.29 28.39 -2.15
N GLY A 176 -19.53 27.94 -2.36
CA GLY A 176 -20.53 28.62 -3.18
C GLY A 176 -20.19 28.69 -4.69
N ARG A 177 -19.09 28.07 -5.13
CA ARG A 177 -18.75 27.98 -6.54
C ARG A 177 -19.60 26.89 -7.20
N ARG A 178 -20.26 27.19 -8.32
CA ARG A 178 -20.96 26.17 -9.12
C ARG A 178 -19.95 25.37 -9.94
N PHE A 179 -20.13 24.04 -9.93
CA PHE A 179 -19.42 23.12 -10.82
C PHE A 179 -19.71 23.51 -12.27
N LYS A 180 -18.70 23.99 -13.02
CA LYS A 180 -18.77 24.04 -14.48
C LYS A 180 -18.25 22.69 -14.99
N ASN A 181 -19.16 21.91 -15.59
CA ASN A 181 -18.86 20.64 -16.26
C ASN A 181 -17.84 20.82 -17.38
#